data_AF-A0A939KYI3-F1
#
_entry.id   AF-A0A939KYI3-F1
#
_cell.length_a   1.000
_cell.length_b   1.000
_cell.length_c   1.000
_cell.angle_alpha   90.00
_cell.angle_beta   90.00
_cell.angle_gamma   90.00
#
_symmetry.space_group_name_H-M   'P 1'
#
loop_
_entity.id
_entity.type
_entity.pdbx_description
1 polymer ?
#
loop_
_entity_poly.entity_id
_entity_poly.type
_entity_poly.pdbx_seq_one_letter_code
_entity_poly.pdbx_strand_id
1 'polypeptide(L)'
;MAEQQEQQNAAAPTPDDALGYEHARDALLEVVRQLENGGTSLEESLALWERGEQLAKVCQRWLDGARARLDAALAAEEDTGPGGE
;
A
#
# COMPACT_ATOMS: atom_id res chain seq x y z
N MET A 1 -16.66 24.05 -25.66
CA MET A 1 -15.59 24.41 -24.69
C MET A 1 -16.02 24.13 -23.24
N ALA A 2 -16.82 23.07 -22.98
CA ALA A 2 -17.30 22.74 -21.64
C ALA A 2 -17.15 21.25 -21.29
N GLU A 3 -16.33 20.50 -22.06
CA GLU A 3 -16.23 19.03 -21.95
C GLU A 3 -14.79 18.55 -21.68
N GLN A 4 -13.84 19.47 -21.48
CA GLN A 4 -12.41 19.12 -21.33
C GLN A 4 -11.94 19.06 -19.86
N GLN A 5 -12.83 19.22 -18.88
CA GLN A 5 -12.43 19.35 -17.46
C GLN A 5 -12.70 18.10 -16.60
N GLU A 6 -13.20 17.02 -17.19
CA GLU A 6 -13.54 15.79 -16.44
C GLU A 6 -12.41 14.73 -16.47
N GLN A 7 -11.37 14.93 -17.28
CA GLN A 7 -10.24 13.98 -17.41
C GLN A 7 -9.03 14.30 -16.52
N GLN A 8 -9.10 15.34 -15.68
CA GLN A 8 -8.00 15.73 -14.77
C GLN A 8 -8.20 15.26 -13.32
N ASN A 9 -9.08 14.29 -13.07
CA ASN A 9 -9.25 13.70 -11.74
C ASN A 9 -8.98 12.18 -11.73
N ALA A 10 -7.88 11.75 -12.34
CA ALA A 10 -7.23 10.52 -11.91
C ALA A 10 -6.39 10.89 -10.69
N ALA A 11 -6.86 10.50 -9.50
CA ALA A 11 -6.29 10.82 -8.20
C ALA A 11 -4.75 10.81 -8.23
N ALA A 12 -4.15 12.00 -8.19
CA ALA A 12 -2.72 12.14 -8.01
C ALA A 12 -2.37 11.58 -6.62
N PRO A 13 -1.30 10.76 -6.51
CA PRO A 13 -0.86 10.24 -5.22
C PRO A 13 -0.57 11.43 -4.31
N THR A 14 -1.17 11.39 -3.13
CA THR A 14 -1.01 12.45 -2.12
C THR A 14 0.40 12.40 -1.51
N PRO A 15 0.91 13.46 -0.87
CA PRO A 15 2.20 13.39 -0.18
C PRO A 15 2.26 12.28 0.89
N ASP A 16 1.11 11.91 1.46
CA ASP A 16 0.94 10.74 2.34
C ASP A 16 1.09 9.39 1.60
N ASP A 17 0.82 9.36 0.28
CA ASP A 17 1.08 8.19 -0.56
C ASP A 17 2.59 7.91 -0.69
N ALA A 18 3.43 8.94 -0.67
CA ALA A 18 4.87 8.82 -0.84
C ALA A 18 5.67 8.83 0.48
N LEU A 19 5.06 9.20 1.62
CA LEU A 19 5.58 8.77 2.93
C LEU A 19 5.64 7.23 2.97
N GLY A 20 4.71 6.56 2.26
CA GLY A 20 4.95 5.36 1.47
C GLY A 20 5.12 4.06 2.25
N TYR A 21 4.87 2.93 1.59
CA TYR A 21 5.04 1.57 2.11
C TYR A 21 6.26 1.39 3.04
N GLU A 22 7.40 1.99 2.70
CA GLU A 22 8.65 1.94 3.48
C GLU A 22 8.47 2.49 4.91
N HIS A 23 7.83 3.64 5.08
CA HIS A 23 7.58 4.19 6.42
C HIS A 23 6.61 3.34 7.23
N ALA A 24 5.56 2.82 6.59
CA ALA A 24 4.61 1.92 7.25
C ALA A 24 5.28 0.61 7.70
N ARG A 25 6.18 0.08 6.85
CA ARG A 25 7.01 -1.09 7.17
C ARG A 25 7.95 -0.80 8.33
N ASP A 26 8.68 0.32 8.30
CA ASP A 26 9.65 0.66 9.34
C ASP A 26 8.96 0.88 10.69
N ALA A 27 7.80 1.54 10.70
CA ALA A 27 6.97 1.66 11.89
C ALA A 27 6.45 0.30 12.41
N LEU A 28 6.10 -0.62 11.51
CA LEU A 28 5.66 -1.98 11.87
C LEU A 28 6.82 -2.78 12.49
N LEU A 29 8.02 -2.68 11.93
CA LEU A 29 9.22 -3.32 12.48
C LEU A 29 9.51 -2.85 13.89
N GLU A 30 9.39 -1.54 14.16
CA GLU A 30 9.59 -1.00 15.50
C GLU A 30 8.54 -1.51 16.50
N VAL A 31 7.28 -1.62 16.09
CA VAL A 31 6.21 -2.22 16.91
C VAL A 31 6.51 -3.68 17.24
N VAL A 32 6.91 -4.48 16.24
CA VAL A 32 7.29 -5.89 16.44
C VAL A 32 8.45 -5.98 17.41
N ARG A 33 9.50 -5.15 17.25
CA ARG A 33 10.66 -5.14 18.14
C ARG A 33 10.27 -4.84 19.59
N GLN A 34 9.34 -3.91 19.81
CA GLN A 34 8.85 -3.60 21.15
C GLN A 34 8.05 -4.77 21.76
N LEU A 35 7.23 -5.45 20.96
CA LEU A 35 6.51 -6.65 21.39
C LEU A 35 7.46 -7.81 21.74
N GLU A 36 8.50 -8.03 20.94
CA GLU A 36 9.50 -9.08 21.13
C GLU A 36 10.40 -8.84 22.34
N ASN A 37 10.76 -7.58 22.60
CA ASN A 37 11.51 -7.21 23.81
C ASN A 37 10.74 -7.51 25.09
N GLY A 38 9.40 -7.50 25.02
CA GLY A 38 8.54 -7.64 26.19
C GLY A 38 8.76 -6.54 27.23
N GLY A 39 8.42 -6.81 28.49
CA GLY A 39 8.61 -5.86 29.60
C GLY A 39 7.58 -4.70 29.64
N THR A 40 6.60 -4.71 28.73
CA THR A 40 5.45 -3.82 28.72
C THR A 40 4.27 -4.44 29.48
N SER A 41 3.36 -3.61 29.97
CA SER A 41 2.09 -4.08 30.53
C SER A 41 1.21 -4.75 29.46
N LEU A 42 0.18 -5.46 29.91
CA LEU A 42 -0.81 -6.06 29.00
C LEU A 42 -1.51 -5.00 28.14
N GLU A 43 -1.88 -3.86 28.73
CA GLU A 43 -2.56 -2.78 28.03
C GLU A 43 -1.66 -2.17 26.95
N GLU A 44 -0.39 -1.93 27.27
CA GLU A 44 0.60 -1.46 26.29
C GLU A 44 0.87 -2.50 25.19
N SER A 45 0.91 -3.79 25.54
CA SER A 45 1.07 -4.88 24.56
C SER A 45 -0.10 -4.94 23.59
N LEU A 46 -1.34 -4.73 24.07
CA LEU A 46 -2.52 -4.68 23.23
C LEU A 46 -2.51 -3.44 22.31
N ALA A 47 -2.14 -2.27 22.83
CA ALA A 47 -2.03 -1.06 22.03
C ALA A 47 -0.97 -1.18 20.92
N LEU A 48 0.17 -1.81 21.23
CA LEU A 48 1.21 -2.13 20.23
C LEU A 48 0.68 -3.09 19.16
N TRP A 49 -0.02 -4.16 19.57
CA TRP A 49 -0.61 -5.11 18.63
C TRP A 49 -1.62 -4.43 17.68
N GLU A 50 -2.56 -3.63 18.21
CA GLU A 50 -3.56 -2.93 17.40
C GLU A 50 -2.92 -1.97 16.39
N ARG A 51 -1.86 -1.25 16.83
CA ARG A 51 -1.06 -0.41 15.94
C ARG A 51 -0.38 -1.23 14.84
N GLY A 52 0.19 -2.38 15.21
CA GLY A 52 0.81 -3.32 14.26
C GLY A 52 -0.19 -3.79 13.20
N GLU A 53 -1.39 -4.19 13.60
CA GLU A 53 -2.47 -4.60 12.69
C GLU A 53 -2.86 -3.48 11.71
N GLN A 54 -2.95 -2.24 12.19
CA GLN A 54 -3.26 -1.11 11.34
C GLN A 54 -2.16 -0.84 10.31
N LEU A 55 -0.89 -0.92 10.72
CA LEU A 55 0.27 -0.76 9.84
C LEU A 55 0.34 -1.88 8.79
N ALA A 56 0.11 -3.13 9.19
CA ALA A 56 0.05 -4.27 8.29
C ALA A 56 -1.02 -4.08 7.19
N LYS A 57 -2.21 -3.59 7.57
CA LYS A 57 -3.27 -3.26 6.60
C LYS A 57 -2.86 -2.16 5.62
N VAL A 58 -2.11 -1.16 6.07
CA VAL A 58 -1.56 -0.11 5.19
C VAL A 58 -0.60 -0.75 4.19
N CYS A 59 0.37 -1.54 4.67
CA CYS A 59 1.33 -2.23 3.82
C CYS A 59 0.64 -3.13 2.78
N GLN A 60 -0.39 -3.87 3.18
CA GLN A 60 -1.12 -4.75 2.28
C GLN A 60 -1.79 -3.97 1.14
N ARG A 61 -2.46 -2.84 1.44
CA ARG A 61 -3.09 -1.99 0.41
C ARG A 61 -2.09 -1.50 -0.63
N TRP A 62 -0.87 -1.17 -0.20
CA TRP A 62 0.21 -0.78 -1.10
C TRP A 62 0.63 -1.91 -2.04
N LEU A 63 0.85 -3.10 -1.49
CA LEU A 63 1.25 -4.27 -2.26
C LEU A 63 0.16 -4.71 -3.25
N ASP A 64 -1.11 -4.68 -2.82
CA ASP A 64 -2.25 -5.00 -3.67
C ASP A 64 -2.37 -4.01 -4.84
N GLY A 65 -2.21 -2.71 -4.56
CA GLY A 65 -2.22 -1.68 -5.59
C GLY A 65 -1.07 -1.84 -6.60
N ALA A 66 0.14 -2.16 -6.13
CA ALA A 66 1.27 -2.43 -6.99
C ALA A 66 1.03 -3.69 -7.86
N ARG A 67 0.46 -4.74 -7.27
CA ARG A 67 0.11 -5.98 -7.98
C ARG A 67 -0.90 -5.73 -9.09
N ALA A 68 -1.97 -5.00 -8.80
CA ALA A 68 -2.99 -4.67 -9.79
C ALA A 68 -2.42 -3.88 -10.98
N ARG A 69 -1.48 -2.96 -10.74
CA ARG A 69 -0.80 -2.21 -11.82
C ARG A 69 0.06 -3.12 -12.70
N LEU A 70 0.75 -4.09 -12.11
CA LEU A 70 1.54 -5.08 -12.86
C LEU A 70 0.64 -5.98 -13.70
N ASP A 71 -0.43 -6.50 -13.12
CA ASP A 71 -1.38 -7.37 -13.82
C ASP A 71 -2.04 -6.63 -15.00
N ALA A 72 -2.40 -5.35 -14.83
CA ALA A 72 -2.94 -4.52 -15.91
C ALA A 72 -1.93 -4.27 -17.03
N ALA A 73 -0.66 -4.04 -16.71
CA ALA A 73 0.40 -3.87 -17.69
C ALA A 73 0.64 -5.16 -18.50
N LEU A 74 0.65 -6.31 -17.85
CA LEU A 74 0.80 -7.61 -18.52
C LEU A 74 -0.37 -7.91 -19.47
N ALA A 75 -1.61 -7.67 -19.05
CA ALA A 75 -2.78 -7.87 -19.88
C ALA A 75 -2.80 -6.95 -21.13
N ALA A 76 -2.29 -5.72 -21.01
CA ALA A 76 -2.19 -4.80 -22.14
C ALA A 76 -1.17 -5.26 -23.19
N GLU A 77 -0.06 -5.87 -22.76
CA GLU A 77 0.96 -6.45 -23.65
C GLU A 77 0.44 -7.72 -24.37
N GLU A 78 -0.40 -8.52 -23.70
CA GLU A 78 -1.01 -9.72 -24.28
C GLU A 78 -2.05 -9.38 -25.37
N ASP A 79 -2.83 -8.31 -25.19
CA ASP A 79 -3.80 -7.80 -26.17
C ASP A 79 -3.14 -7.17 -27.40
N THR A 80 -1.86 -6.75 -27.28
CA THR A 80 -1.08 -6.17 -28.39
C THR A 80 -0.14 -7.16 -29.08
N GLY A 81 -0.12 -8.44 -28.67
CA GLY A 81 0.60 -9.51 -29.37
C GLY A 81 -0.07 -9.88 -30.70
N PRO A 82 0.69 -10.16 -31.78
CA PRO A 82 0.11 -10.44 -33.09
C PRO A 82 -0.55 -11.83 -33.10
N GLY A 83 -1.84 -11.87 -32.78
CA GLY A 83 -2.73 -12.96 -33.13
C GLY A 83 -3.09 -12.85 -34.61
N GLY A 84 -2.19 -13.27 -35.48
CA GLY A 84 -2.39 -13.21 -36.93
C GLY A 84 -1.54 -14.19 -37.69
N GLU A 85 -1.93 -15.46 -37.68
CA GLU A 85 -1.81 -16.41 -38.79
C GLU A 85 -3.06 -17.30 -38.84
#